data_AF-A0A962MGS2-F1
#
_entry.id   AF-A0A962MGS2-F1
#
_cell.length_a   1.000
_cell.length_b   1.000
_cell.length_c   1.000
_cell.angle_alpha   90.00
_cell.angle_beta   90.00
_cell.angle_gamma   90.00
#
_symmetry.space_group_name_H-M   'P 1'
#
loop_
_entity.id
_entity.type
_entity.pdbx_description
1 polymer ?
#
loop_
_entity_poly.entity_id
_entity_poly.type
_entity_poly.pdbx_seq_one_letter_code
_entity_poly.pdbx_strand_id
1 'polypeptide(L)' 'MSATVSPAVKALTFDVFGTVVDWRGSIIRELGTWGQNKGLSTDWAAFADAWRALYQPTMERVR' A
#
# COMPACT_ATOMS: atom_id res chain seq x y z
N MET A 1 21.16 14.69 -19.47
CA MET A 1 21.71 13.38 -19.07
C MET A 1 20.83 12.30 -19.68
N SER A 2 21.29 11.66 -20.76
CA SER A 2 20.55 10.59 -21.44
C SER A 2 21.00 9.26 -20.86
N ALA A 3 20.07 8.48 -20.28
CA ALA A 3 20.37 7.15 -19.79
C ALA A 3 20.46 6.19 -20.99
N THR A 4 21.66 5.68 -21.26
CA THR A 4 21.86 4.61 -22.24
C THR A 4 21.24 3.32 -21.71
N VAL A 5 20.17 2.84 -22.33
CA VAL A 5 19.62 1.50 -22.06
C VAL A 5 20.66 0.47 -22.51
N SER A 6 21.23 -0.26 -21.56
CA SER A 6 22.15 -1.38 -21.83
C SER A 6 21.40 -2.50 -22.55
N PRO A 7 21.92 -3.07 -23.65
CA PRO A 7 21.23 -4.16 -24.31
C PRO A 7 21.18 -5.39 -23.39
N ALA A 8 19.95 -5.91 -23.23
CA ALA A 8 19.53 -7.20 -22.67
C ALA A 8 18.99 -7.28 -21.22
N VAL A 9 18.47 -6.20 -20.62
CA VAL A 9 17.48 -6.40 -19.53
C VAL A 9 16.18 -6.93 -20.15
N LYS A 10 15.83 -8.19 -19.87
CA LYS A 10 14.64 -8.87 -20.43
C LYS A 10 13.40 -8.74 -19.56
N ALA A 11 13.57 -8.51 -18.26
CA ALA A 11 12.48 -8.36 -17.31
C ALA A 11 12.90 -7.44 -16.17
N LEU A 12 11.94 -6.63 -15.70
CA LEU A 12 12.03 -5.89 -14.45
C LEU A 12 10.79 -6.23 -13.63
N THR A 13 11.02 -6.70 -12.41
CA THR A 13 9.95 -6.98 -11.44
C THR A 13 9.96 -5.92 -10.38
N PHE A 14 8.76 -5.47 -10.00
CA PHE A 14 8.58 -4.46 -8.98
C PHE A 14 7.81 -5.07 -7.82
N ASP A 15 8.25 -4.76 -6.61
CA ASP A 15 7.34 -4.75 -5.48
C ASP A 15 6.17 -3.80 -5.78
N VAL A 16 4.98 -4.08 -5.26
CA VAL A 16 3.76 -3.35 -5.66
C VAL A 16 3.37 -2.33 -4.60
N PHE A 17 3.23 -2.73 -3.34
CA PHE A 17 2.68 -1.87 -2.29
C PHE A 17 3.72 -0.88 -1.76
N GLY A 18 3.52 0.41 -2.04
CA GLY A 18 4.44 1.48 -1.66
C GLY A 18 5.50 1.75 -2.71
N THR A 19 5.84 0.76 -3.53
CA THR A 19 6.74 0.90 -4.68
C THR A 19 6.00 1.37 -5.95
N VAL A 20 4.87 0.74 -6.29
CA VAL A 20 4.06 1.07 -7.48
C VAL A 20 2.78 1.80 -7.12
N VAL A 21 2.14 1.44 -5.99
CA VAL A 21 0.85 2.02 -5.58
C VAL A 21 0.91 2.66 -4.20
N ASP A 22 0.24 3.81 -4.08
CA ASP A 22 -0.10 4.40 -2.78
C ASP A 22 -1.30 3.68 -2.17
N TRP A 23 -1.00 2.57 -1.49
CA TRP A 23 -1.99 1.78 -0.77
C TRP A 23 -2.56 2.55 0.43
N ARG A 24 -1.72 3.30 1.16
CA ARG A 24 -2.11 3.97 2.41
C ARG A 24 -3.13 5.07 2.14
N GLY A 25 -2.83 5.97 1.20
CA GLY A 25 -3.73 7.06 0.83
C GLY A 25 -5.03 6.55 0.22
N SER A 26 -4.98 5.46 -0.55
CA SER A 26 -6.18 4.83 -1.12
C SER A 26 -7.11 4.28 -0.04
N ILE A 27 -6.57 3.55 0.95
CA ILE A 27 -7.36 3.03 2.07
C ILE A 27 -7.97 4.18 2.90
N ILE A 28 -7.20 5.21 3.24
CA ILE A 28 -7.69 6.34 4.04
C ILE A 28 -8.85 7.04 3.33
N ARG A 29 -8.69 7.31 2.03
CA ARG A 29 -9.72 7.98 1.22
C ARG A 29 -11.01 7.16 1.18
N GLU A 30 -10.90 5.87 0.89
CA GLU A 30 -12.06 5.01 0.71
C GLU A 30 -12.78 4.72 2.02
N LEU A 31 -12.05 4.48 3.10
CA LEU A 31 -12.63 4.37 4.45
C LEU A 31 -13.22 5.69 4.94
N GLY A 32 -12.65 6.83 4.55
CA GLY A 32 -13.23 8.15 4.81
C GLY A 32 -14.62 8.29 4.18
N THR A 33 -14.74 8.01 2.88
CA THR A 33 -16.02 8.03 2.17
C THR A 33 -17.01 7.00 2.72
N TRP A 34 -16.56 5.77 2.94
CA TRP A 34 -17.39 4.71 3.50
C TRP A 34 -17.88 5.05 4.92
N GLY A 35 -16.98 5.57 5.76
CA GLY A 35 -17.27 5.98 7.13
C GLY A 35 -18.32 7.07 7.19
N GLN A 36 -18.20 8.10 6.34
CA GLN A 36 -19.23 9.15 6.21
C GLN A 36 -20.60 8.56 5.85
N ASN A 37 -20.66 7.65 4.88
CA ASN A 37 -21.90 6.98 4.48
C ASN A 37 -22.51 6.10 5.59
N LYS A 38 -21.71 5.69 6.58
CA LYS A 38 -22.13 4.87 7.72
C LYS A 38 -22.29 5.66 9.02
N GLY A 39 -22.07 6.98 8.99
CA GLY A 39 -22.09 7.81 10.20
C GLY A 39 -20.95 7.49 11.18
N LEU A 40 -19.84 6.92 10.69
CA LEU A 40 -18.67 6.59 11.49
C LEU A 40 -17.61 7.68 11.35
N SER A 41 -17.22 8.26 12.48
CA SER A 41 -16.10 9.19 12.58
C SER A 41 -14.96 8.53 13.34
N THR A 42 -13.85 8.27 12.64
CA THR A 42 -12.67 7.59 13.17
C THR A 42 -11.41 8.16 12.51
N ASP A 43 -10.27 8.01 13.16
CA ASP A 43 -8.97 8.22 12.53
C ASP A 43 -8.63 7.08 11.57
N TRP A 44 -9.00 7.26 10.30
CA TRP A 44 -8.74 6.28 9.24
C TRP A 44 -7.26 6.13 8.90
N ALA A 45 -6.43 7.14 9.21
CA ALA A 45 -4.99 7.06 9.04
C ALA A 45 -4.37 6.12 10.08
N ALA A 46 -4.71 6.30 11.35
CA ALA A 46 -4.30 5.40 12.42
C ALA A 46 -4.81 3.96 12.19
N PHE A 47 -6.04 3.81 11.67
CA PHE A 47 -6.57 2.50 11.28
C PHE A 47 -5.73 1.84 10.17
N ALA A 48 -5.41 2.56 9.09
CA ALA A 48 -4.62 2.02 7.98
C ALA A 48 -3.23 1.58 8.44
N ASP A 49 -2.59 2.37 9.32
CA ASP A 49 -1.27 2.06 9.87
C ASP A 49 -1.32 0.82 10.80
N ALA A 50 -2.31 0.75 11.70
CA ALA A 50 -2.53 -0.42 12.56
C ALA A 50 -2.83 -1.69 11.74
N TRP A 51 -3.62 -1.57 10.68
CA TRP A 51 -3.92 -2.70 9.80
C TRP A 51 -2.66 -3.20 9.08
N ARG A 52 -1.84 -2.28 8.55
CA ARG A 52 -0.57 -2.66 7.90
C ARG A 52 0.41 -3.33 8.86
N ALA A 53 0.45 -2.92 10.12
CA ALA A 53 1.32 -3.51 11.14
C ALA A 53 1.06 -5.02 11.34
N LEU A 54 -0.15 -5.50 11.07
CA LEU A 54 -0.51 -6.92 11.17
C LEU A 54 0.04 -7.79 10.02
N TYR A 55 0.51 -7.16 8.94
CA TYR A 55 1.01 -7.88 7.76
C TYR A 55 2.25 -8.71 8.07
N GLN A 56 3.27 -8.13 8.70
CA GLN A 56 4.53 -8.84 9.02
C GLN A 56 4.31 -10.04 9.95
N PRO A 57 3.64 -9.89 11.11
CA PRO A 57 3.34 -11.02 12.00
C PRO A 57 2.56 -12.14 11.32
N THR A 58 1.66 -11.81 10.40
CA THR A 58 0.87 -12.81 9.67
C THR A 58 1.74 -13.57 8.66
N MET A 59 2.65 -12.89 7.95
CA MET A 59 3.58 -13.53 7.02
C MET A 59 4.59 -14.43 7.73
N GLU A 60 5.03 -14.07 8.93
CA GLU A 60 5.96 -14.90 9.73
C GLU A 60 5.38 -16.27 10.09
N ARG A 61 4.06 -16.42 10.18
CA ARG A 61 3.41 -17.71 10.51
C ARG A 61 3.48 -18.74 9.39
N VAL A 62 3.74 -18.29 8.17
CA VAL A 62 3.72 -19.11 6.94
C VAL A 62 5.05 -19.04 6.18
N ARG A 63 6.08 -18.48 6.82
CA ARG A 63 7.44 -18.38 6.29
C ARG A 63 8.26 -19.58 6.73
#